data_AF-A0A8B6F302-F1
#
_entry.id   AF-A0A8B6F302-F1
#
_cell.length_a   1.000
_cell.length_b   1.000
_cell.length_c   1.000
_cell.angle_alpha   90.00
_cell.angle_beta   90.00
_cell.angle_gamma   90.00
#
_symmetry.space_group_name_H-M   'P 1'
#
loop_
_entity.id
_entity.type
_entity.pdbx_description
1 polymer ?
#
loop_
_entity_poly.entity_id
_entity_poly.type
_entity_poly.pdbx_seq_one_letter_code
_entity_poly.pdbx_strand_id
1 'polypeptide(L)'
;MKPLNNQNYLGKTEVEGEAISLNKDPIFQMFPPQMGFSLNQKQRRGPKPKSYRHENLDKAVETVLAGKMTQTQAALFYGVPQPSIDQSRTNAKRQWRRDYKPQKLEQAIAEVLAGHCSMNYQGQQCEKAQPIKQYYSPDKMELAILAVVNGKLNQSQASRLYGVPQPAISYQIRKRGGAYLKKS
;
A
#
# COMPACT_ATOMS: atom_id res chain seq x y z
N MET A 1 35.68 -10.05 43.21
CA MET A 1 35.98 -9.02 44.23
C MET A 1 36.23 -7.70 43.52
N LYS A 2 35.45 -6.65 43.83
CA LYS A 2 35.80 -5.25 43.54
C LYS A 2 36.54 -4.69 44.77
N PRO A 3 37.45 -3.72 44.61
CA PRO A 3 37.19 -2.40 45.23
C PRO A 3 37.59 -1.24 44.29
N LEU A 4 36.80 -0.17 44.16
CA LEU A 4 36.70 1.03 45.00
C LEU A 4 37.94 1.96 44.95
N ASN A 5 37.73 3.16 44.41
CA ASN A 5 38.38 4.40 44.86
C ASN A 5 37.36 5.53 44.55
N ASN A 6 36.55 6.06 45.47
CA ASN A 6 36.85 6.96 46.60
C ASN A 6 37.83 8.09 46.24
N GLN A 7 37.70 9.33 46.71
CA GLN A 7 36.63 10.17 47.21
C GLN A 7 37.29 11.55 47.43
N ASN A 8 36.46 12.58 47.66
CA ASN A 8 36.75 13.81 48.40
C ASN A 8 37.46 14.97 47.68
N TYR A 9 36.75 16.09 47.56
CA TYR A 9 37.13 17.26 48.36
C TYR A 9 35.90 17.88 49.04
N LEU A 10 36.06 18.07 50.34
CA LEU A 10 35.19 18.70 51.32
C LEU A 10 35.29 20.23 51.23
N GLY A 11 34.21 20.93 51.58
CA GLY A 11 34.25 22.37 51.86
C GLY A 11 32.95 22.84 52.49
N LYS A 12 32.88 22.76 53.83
CA LYS A 12 31.83 23.36 54.68
C LYS A 12 32.13 24.85 54.86
N THR A 13 31.09 25.68 54.97
CA THR A 13 30.92 26.67 56.06
C THR A 13 29.49 27.21 56.03
N GLU A 14 28.78 27.00 57.13
CA GLU A 14 27.57 27.72 57.53
C GLU A 14 27.97 29.15 57.96
N VAL A 15 27.20 30.16 57.55
CA VAL A 15 26.98 31.36 58.37
C VAL A 15 25.56 31.87 58.12
N GLU A 16 24.96 32.30 59.21
CA GLU A 16 23.56 32.62 59.47
C GLU A 16 23.10 33.92 58.79
N GLY A 17 21.78 34.09 58.69
CA GLY A 17 21.17 35.39 58.96
C GLY A 17 20.49 36.13 57.80
N GLU A 18 19.24 36.47 58.08
CA GLU A 18 18.46 37.60 57.58
C GLU A 18 17.56 37.43 56.34
N ALA A 19 16.28 37.54 56.66
CA ALA A 19 15.12 37.45 55.80
C ALA A 19 14.90 38.75 55.03
N ILE A 20 14.58 38.67 53.74
CA ILE A 20 13.65 39.63 53.12
C ILE A 20 12.78 38.90 52.10
N SER A 21 11.49 38.86 52.43
CA SER A 21 10.38 38.52 51.56
C SER A 21 10.43 39.32 50.26
N LEU A 22 10.58 38.64 49.13
CA LEU A 22 10.23 39.18 47.83
C LEU A 22 9.31 38.18 47.14
N ASN A 23 8.04 38.58 47.10
CA ASN A 23 6.94 38.03 46.35
C ASN A 23 7.41 37.24 45.11
N LYS A 24 7.22 35.93 45.15
CA LYS A 24 7.10 35.12 43.95
C LYS A 24 5.69 34.57 43.95
N ASP A 25 4.78 35.40 43.46
CA ASP A 25 3.51 34.93 42.96
C ASP A 25 3.76 33.74 42.01
N PRO A 26 2.96 32.67 42.08
CA PRO A 26 3.05 31.62 41.08
C PRO A 26 2.82 32.27 39.72
N ILE A 27 3.71 31.97 38.78
CA ILE A 27 3.51 32.22 37.35
C ILE A 27 2.26 31.44 36.97
N PHE A 28 1.11 32.06 37.18
CA PHE A 28 -0.17 31.67 36.64
C PHE A 28 0.03 31.87 35.14
N GLN A 29 0.23 30.76 34.43
CA GLN A 29 0.17 30.73 32.98
C GLN A 29 -1.16 31.37 32.57
N MET A 30 -1.10 32.66 32.25
CA MET A 30 -2.10 33.35 31.47
C MET A 30 -2.12 32.63 30.13
N PHE A 31 -2.99 31.64 30.02
CA PHE A 31 -3.56 31.29 28.73
C PHE A 31 -4.13 32.60 28.16
N PRO A 32 -3.63 33.11 27.02
CA PRO A 32 -4.24 34.27 26.41
C PRO A 32 -5.71 33.92 26.12
N PRO A 33 -6.65 34.86 26.36
CA PRO A 33 -8.05 34.65 26.00
C PRO A 33 -8.10 34.29 24.52
N GLN A 34 -8.91 33.28 24.20
CA GLN A 34 -9.13 32.83 22.84
C GLN A 34 -9.63 34.00 21.99
N MET A 35 -8.67 34.67 21.34
CA MET A 35 -8.91 35.51 20.18
C MET A 35 -9.54 34.59 19.17
N GLY A 36 -10.86 34.69 19.02
CA GLY A 36 -11.61 33.92 18.06
C GLY A 36 -10.91 34.02 16.72
N PHE A 37 -10.39 32.89 16.24
CA PHE A 37 -10.20 32.68 14.82
C PHE A 37 -11.61 32.73 14.23
N SER A 38 -12.10 33.94 14.01
CA SER A 38 -13.15 34.18 13.05
C SER A 38 -12.64 33.51 11.79
N LEU A 39 -13.22 32.35 11.48
CA LEU A 39 -13.27 31.80 10.14
C LEU A 39 -14.02 32.81 9.28
N ASN A 40 -13.43 33.99 9.10
CA ASN A 40 -13.45 34.68 7.84
C ASN A 40 -12.76 33.72 6.86
N GLN A 41 -13.49 32.68 6.48
CA GLN A 41 -13.46 32.12 5.15
C GLN A 41 -13.86 33.28 4.22
N LYS A 42 -13.00 34.30 4.09
CA LYS A 42 -12.80 34.97 2.82
C LYS A 42 -12.52 33.81 1.89
N GLN A 43 -13.58 33.42 1.19
CA GLN A 43 -13.53 32.53 0.06
C GLN A 43 -12.32 32.98 -0.72
N ARG A 44 -11.19 32.28 -0.58
CA ARG A 44 -10.12 32.36 -1.56
C ARG A 44 -10.78 31.72 -2.76
N ARG A 45 -11.55 32.53 -3.50
CA ARG A 45 -11.99 32.22 -4.84
C ARG A 45 -10.68 32.12 -5.60
N GLY A 46 -10.07 30.95 -5.52
CA GLY A 46 -9.03 30.55 -6.45
C GLY A 46 -9.56 30.79 -7.86
N PRO A 47 -8.67 30.85 -8.86
CA PRO A 47 -9.07 31.05 -10.25
C PRO A 47 -10.30 30.19 -10.53
N LYS A 48 -11.41 30.82 -10.96
CA LYS A 48 -12.66 30.11 -11.26
C LYS A 48 -12.28 28.85 -12.03
N PRO A 49 -12.73 27.64 -11.61
CA PRO A 49 -12.33 26.43 -12.29
C PRO A 49 -12.63 26.62 -13.77
N LYS A 50 -11.60 26.50 -14.61
CA LYS A 50 -11.77 26.57 -16.07
C LYS A 50 -12.80 25.50 -16.40
N SER A 51 -14.00 25.94 -16.81
CA SER A 51 -15.05 25.04 -17.21
C SER A 51 -14.57 24.37 -18.50
N TYR A 52 -14.21 23.10 -18.39
CA TYR A 52 -13.78 22.30 -19.52
C TYR A 52 -14.95 21.44 -19.98
N ARG A 53 -15.04 21.21 -21.29
CA ARG A 53 -16.04 20.29 -21.84
C ARG A 53 -15.65 18.85 -21.52
N HIS A 54 -16.64 18.02 -21.24
CA HIS A 54 -16.44 16.60 -20.96
C HIS A 54 -15.78 15.89 -22.15
N GLU A 55 -16.16 16.25 -23.39
CA GLU A 55 -15.55 15.75 -24.62
C GLU A 55 -14.03 15.98 -24.69
N ASN A 56 -13.55 17.11 -24.17
CA ASN A 56 -12.12 17.43 -24.15
C ASN A 56 -11.38 16.59 -23.09
N LEU A 57 -12.05 16.30 -21.96
CA LEU A 57 -11.52 15.40 -20.94
C LEU A 57 -11.37 13.97 -21.48
N ASP A 58 -12.37 13.47 -22.21
CA ASP A 58 -12.33 12.11 -22.78
C ASP A 58 -11.21 11.96 -23.80
N LYS A 59 -11.09 12.91 -24.74
CA LYS A 59 -9.98 12.94 -25.72
C LYS A 59 -8.61 13.08 -25.05
N ALA A 60 -8.50 13.87 -23.98
CA ALA A 60 -7.26 14.00 -23.21
C ALA A 60 -6.88 12.69 -22.51
N VAL A 61 -7.85 11.99 -21.93
CA VAL A 61 -7.63 10.70 -21.28
C VAL A 61 -7.23 9.64 -22.30
N GLU A 62 -7.94 9.58 -23.43
CA GLU A 62 -7.67 8.63 -24.51
C GLU A 62 -6.26 8.76 -25.07
N THR A 63 -5.81 9.99 -25.37
CA THR A 63 -4.46 10.23 -25.90
C THR A 63 -3.35 9.89 -24.93
N VAL A 64 -3.55 10.14 -23.63
CA VAL A 64 -2.61 9.75 -22.57
C VAL A 64 -2.58 8.22 -22.40
N LEU A 65 -3.73 7.54 -22.48
CA LEU A 65 -3.79 6.08 -22.40
C LEU A 65 -3.19 5.40 -23.64
N ALA A 66 -3.39 5.98 -24.82
CA ALA A 66 -2.76 5.55 -26.07
C ALA A 66 -1.25 5.84 -26.11
N GLY A 67 -0.70 6.54 -25.12
CA GLY A 67 0.72 6.89 -25.06
C GLY A 67 1.16 7.94 -26.10
N LYS A 68 0.21 8.63 -26.76
CA LYS A 68 0.50 9.64 -27.79
C LYS A 68 1.12 10.91 -27.21
N MET A 69 0.81 11.23 -25.95
CA MET A 69 1.35 12.40 -25.24
C MET A 69 1.36 12.20 -23.73
N THR A 70 2.18 12.99 -23.03
CA THR A 70 2.21 12.99 -21.56
C THR A 70 0.98 13.69 -20.97
N GLN A 71 0.65 13.39 -19.71
CA GLN A 71 -0.50 14.02 -19.02
C GLN A 71 -0.39 15.56 -18.96
N THR A 72 0.83 16.09 -18.81
CA THR A 72 1.08 17.54 -18.84
C THR A 72 0.81 18.13 -20.21
N GLN A 73 1.26 17.46 -21.27
CA GLN A 73 1.01 17.91 -22.64
C GLN A 73 -0.48 17.83 -22.98
N ALA A 74 -1.17 16.76 -22.59
CA ALA A 74 -2.61 16.61 -22.79
C ALA A 74 -3.42 17.69 -22.06
N ALA A 75 -3.06 18.01 -20.82
CA ALA A 75 -3.72 19.05 -20.05
C ALA A 75 -3.65 20.42 -20.74
N LEU A 76 -2.47 20.75 -21.29
CA LEU A 76 -2.27 22.00 -22.04
C LEU A 76 -3.02 21.98 -23.38
N PHE A 77 -2.94 20.87 -24.13
CA PHE A 77 -3.51 20.74 -25.47
C PHE A 77 -5.04 20.78 -25.46
N TYR A 78 -5.67 20.04 -24.55
CA TYR A 78 -7.13 19.95 -24.45
C TYR A 78 -7.74 21.01 -23.51
N GLY A 79 -6.90 21.82 -22.84
CA GLY A 79 -7.34 22.83 -21.89
C GLY A 79 -8.01 22.26 -20.63
N VAL A 80 -7.65 21.04 -20.26
CA VAL A 80 -8.25 20.30 -19.14
C VAL A 80 -7.28 20.25 -17.96
N PRO A 81 -7.72 20.44 -16.71
CA PRO A 81 -6.84 20.31 -15.56
C PRO A 81 -6.25 18.89 -15.44
N GLN A 82 -4.93 18.79 -15.21
CA GLN A 82 -4.25 17.53 -14.91
C GLN A 82 -4.96 16.66 -13.86
N PRO A 83 -5.43 17.19 -12.71
CA PRO A 83 -6.11 16.35 -11.71
C PRO A 83 -7.41 15.75 -12.24
N SER A 84 -8.10 16.41 -13.17
CA SER A 84 -9.32 15.89 -13.79
C SER A 84 -9.02 14.71 -14.73
N ILE A 85 -7.91 14.78 -15.46
CA ILE A 85 -7.42 13.66 -16.28
C ILE A 85 -7.07 12.46 -15.39
N ASP A 86 -6.37 12.69 -14.27
CA ASP A 86 -6.00 11.62 -13.34
C ASP A 86 -7.22 10.99 -12.65
N GLN A 87 -8.15 11.84 -12.22
CA GLN A 87 -9.41 11.40 -11.62
C GLN A 87 -10.24 10.57 -12.61
N SER A 88 -10.31 10.97 -13.88
CA SER A 88 -10.99 10.18 -14.91
C SER A 88 -10.29 8.84 -15.17
N ARG A 89 -8.95 8.82 -15.26
CA ARG A 89 -8.17 7.57 -15.41
C ARG A 89 -8.37 6.60 -14.24
N THR A 90 -8.37 7.11 -13.03
CA THR A 90 -8.60 6.30 -11.81
C THR A 90 -10.05 5.85 -11.70
N ASN A 91 -11.01 6.71 -12.05
CA ASN A 91 -12.43 6.36 -12.11
C ASN A 91 -12.71 5.29 -13.17
N ALA A 92 -12.10 5.37 -14.36
CA ALA A 92 -12.20 4.32 -15.36
C ALA A 92 -11.74 2.97 -14.79
N LYS A 93 -10.56 2.91 -14.14
CA LYS A 93 -10.06 1.70 -13.45
C LYS A 93 -11.02 1.17 -12.37
N ARG A 94 -11.65 2.08 -11.61
CA ARG A 94 -12.64 1.72 -10.59
C ARG A 94 -13.95 1.25 -11.20
N GLN A 95 -14.35 1.83 -12.33
CA GLN A 95 -15.55 1.49 -13.06
C GLN A 95 -15.43 0.08 -13.65
N TRP A 96 -14.29 -0.30 -14.23
CA TRP A 96 -14.01 -1.70 -14.59
C TRP A 96 -14.22 -2.67 -13.42
N ARG A 97 -13.86 -2.28 -12.20
CA ARG A 97 -14.07 -3.09 -10.99
C ARG A 97 -15.52 -3.13 -10.51
N ARG A 98 -16.34 -2.11 -10.81
CA ARG A 98 -17.76 -2.04 -10.44
C ARG A 98 -18.68 -2.69 -11.48
N ASP A 99 -18.34 -2.54 -12.75
CA ASP A 99 -19.08 -3.09 -13.88
C ASP A 99 -18.84 -4.59 -14.03
N TYR A 100 -17.80 -5.14 -13.40
CA TYR A 100 -17.73 -6.54 -12.97
C TYR A 100 -18.73 -6.79 -11.82
N LYS A 101 -20.01 -6.58 -12.13
CA LYS A 101 -21.15 -6.92 -11.27
C LYS A 101 -21.60 -8.34 -11.65
N PRO A 102 -21.88 -9.23 -10.68
CA PRO A 102 -22.35 -10.59 -10.96
C PRO A 102 -23.66 -10.63 -11.76
N GLN A 103 -24.42 -9.52 -11.84
CA GLN A 103 -25.64 -9.43 -12.63
C GLN A 103 -25.42 -9.59 -14.14
N LYS A 104 -24.30 -9.07 -14.68
CA LYS A 104 -23.96 -9.30 -16.11
C LYS A 104 -23.44 -10.71 -16.34
N LEU A 105 -22.84 -11.33 -15.31
CA LEU A 105 -22.45 -12.73 -15.35
C LEU A 105 -23.69 -13.64 -15.33
N GLU A 106 -24.70 -13.32 -14.52
CA GLU A 106 -25.97 -14.05 -14.47
C GLU A 106 -26.77 -13.90 -15.77
N GLN A 107 -26.81 -12.70 -16.36
CA GLN A 107 -27.40 -12.49 -17.70
C GLN A 107 -26.63 -13.25 -18.78
N ALA A 108 -25.30 -13.22 -18.77
CA ALA A 108 -24.49 -14.01 -19.69
C ALA A 108 -24.65 -15.53 -19.50
N ILE A 109 -24.79 -16.00 -18.26
CA ILE A 109 -25.10 -17.41 -17.95
C ILE A 109 -26.50 -17.76 -18.46
N ALA A 110 -27.48 -16.88 -18.27
CA ALA A 110 -28.85 -17.07 -18.76
C ALA A 110 -28.92 -17.11 -20.30
N GLU A 111 -28.17 -16.28 -21.00
CA GLU A 111 -28.08 -16.27 -22.47
C GLU A 111 -27.38 -17.53 -23.03
N VAL A 112 -26.34 -18.01 -22.34
CA VAL A 112 -25.66 -19.27 -22.67
C VAL A 112 -26.59 -20.47 -22.43
N LEU A 113 -27.35 -20.48 -21.33
CA LEU A 113 -28.35 -21.53 -21.05
C LEU A 113 -29.56 -21.46 -21.99
N ALA A 114 -29.90 -20.29 -22.53
CA ALA A 114 -30.95 -20.09 -23.51
C ALA A 114 -30.55 -20.49 -24.95
N GLY A 115 -29.31 -20.94 -25.17
CA GLY A 115 -28.86 -21.47 -26.46
C GLY A 115 -28.44 -20.41 -27.49
N HIS A 116 -28.27 -19.14 -27.08
CA HIS A 116 -27.82 -18.06 -27.95
C HIS A 116 -26.29 -17.88 -27.83
N CYS A 117 -25.51 -18.81 -28.38
CA CYS A 117 -24.07 -18.62 -28.52
C CYS A 117 -23.68 -18.40 -29.98
N SER A 118 -23.29 -17.16 -30.31
CA SER A 118 -22.40 -16.84 -31.44
C SER A 118 -21.87 -15.42 -31.20
N MET A 119 -20.55 -15.18 -31.07
CA MET A 119 -19.61 -15.28 -32.17
C MET A 119 -18.16 -15.47 -31.69
N ASN A 120 -17.39 -16.13 -32.55
CA ASN A 120 -15.95 -16.35 -32.50
C ASN A 120 -15.15 -15.04 -32.65
N TYR A 121 -13.98 -14.97 -32.02
CA TYR A 121 -12.78 -14.48 -32.71
C TYR A 121 -11.67 -15.52 -32.49
N GLN A 122 -11.47 -16.34 -33.53
CA GLN A 122 -10.37 -17.29 -33.67
C GLN A 122 -10.30 -18.42 -32.63
N GLY A 123 -11.25 -19.36 -32.71
CA GLY A 123 -10.93 -20.78 -32.92
C GLY A 123 -9.90 -21.49 -32.03
N GLN A 124 -9.69 -21.07 -30.78
CA GLN A 124 -9.07 -21.89 -29.75
C GLN A 124 -9.96 -21.83 -28.52
N GLN A 125 -10.33 -23.02 -28.05
CA GLN A 125 -11.25 -23.20 -26.94
C GLN A 125 -10.75 -22.38 -25.74
N CYS A 126 -11.63 -21.58 -25.16
CA CYS A 126 -11.38 -20.95 -23.87
C CYS A 126 -11.41 -22.05 -22.80
N GLU A 127 -10.35 -22.85 -22.75
CA GLU A 127 -10.03 -23.59 -21.56
C GLU A 127 -9.83 -22.53 -20.48
N LYS A 128 -10.73 -22.50 -19.50
CA LYS A 128 -10.65 -21.67 -18.29
C LYS A 128 -9.18 -21.48 -17.97
N ALA A 129 -8.66 -20.25 -18.06
CA ALA A 129 -7.25 -19.97 -17.82
C ALA A 129 -6.92 -20.48 -16.42
N GLN A 130 -6.47 -21.73 -16.34
CA GLN A 130 -6.06 -22.31 -15.09
C GLN A 130 -4.86 -21.48 -14.68
N PRO A 131 -4.74 -21.08 -13.40
CA PRO A 131 -3.49 -20.50 -12.94
C PRO A 131 -2.40 -21.45 -13.40
N ILE A 132 -1.41 -20.95 -14.16
CA ILE A 132 -0.29 -21.76 -14.65
C ILE A 132 0.32 -22.37 -13.38
N LYS A 133 -0.05 -23.62 -13.09
CA LYS A 133 0.45 -24.32 -11.92
C LYS A 133 1.92 -24.51 -12.25
N GLN A 134 2.79 -23.83 -11.52
CA GLN A 134 4.22 -24.09 -11.62
C GLN A 134 4.40 -25.58 -11.32
N TYR A 135 4.66 -26.37 -12.37
CA TYR A 135 4.87 -27.81 -12.26
C TYR A 135 6.27 -28.02 -11.71
N TYR A 136 6.37 -28.19 -10.40
CA TYR A 136 7.53 -28.79 -9.77
C TYR A 136 7.26 -30.29 -9.59
N SER A 137 8.28 -31.11 -9.84
CA SER A 137 8.19 -32.55 -9.60
C SER A 137 7.82 -32.79 -8.12
N PRO A 138 6.78 -33.60 -7.84
CA PRO A 138 6.32 -33.86 -6.48
C PRO A 138 7.43 -34.47 -5.62
N ASP A 139 8.25 -35.35 -6.19
CA ASP A 139 9.36 -36.01 -5.49
C ASP A 139 10.40 -34.98 -5.00
N LYS A 140 10.75 -34.02 -5.86
CA LYS A 140 11.69 -32.94 -5.51
C LYS A 140 11.13 -32.01 -4.44
N MET A 141 9.80 -31.79 -4.44
CA MET A 141 9.14 -31.03 -3.38
C MET A 141 9.24 -31.74 -2.04
N GLU A 142 9.04 -33.05 -1.99
CA GLU A 142 9.13 -33.82 -0.75
C GLU A 142 10.56 -33.87 -0.19
N LEU A 143 11.55 -34.11 -1.05
CA LEU A 143 12.97 -34.07 -0.65
C LEU A 143 13.36 -32.69 -0.11
N ALA A 144 12.88 -31.61 -0.74
CA ALA A 144 13.13 -30.25 -0.28
C ALA A 144 12.50 -29.98 1.09
N ILE A 145 11.25 -30.40 1.30
CA ILE A 145 10.55 -30.27 2.59
C ILE A 145 11.28 -31.06 3.68
N LEU A 146 11.64 -32.32 3.41
CA LEU A 146 12.36 -33.19 4.35
C LEU A 146 13.71 -32.58 4.75
N ALA A 147 14.47 -32.05 3.80
CA ALA A 147 15.76 -31.43 4.08
C ALA A 147 15.65 -30.19 4.97
N VAL A 148 14.59 -29.39 4.79
CA VAL A 148 14.33 -28.18 5.60
C VAL A 148 13.80 -28.54 6.98
N VAL A 149 12.86 -29.48 7.08
CA VAL A 149 12.27 -29.91 8.36
C VAL A 149 13.32 -30.59 9.24
N ASN A 150 14.21 -31.40 8.65
CA ASN A 150 15.33 -32.03 9.35
C ASN A 150 16.44 -31.03 9.75
N GLY A 151 16.31 -29.74 9.42
CA GLY A 151 17.32 -28.72 9.71
C GLY A 151 18.62 -28.84 8.91
N LYS A 152 18.70 -29.76 7.94
CA LYS A 152 19.90 -29.97 7.12
C LYS A 152 20.18 -28.80 6.18
N LEU A 153 19.13 -28.16 5.67
CA LEU A 153 19.21 -27.03 4.74
C LEU A 153 18.23 -25.92 5.14
N ASN A 154 18.58 -24.67 4.83
CA ASN A 154 17.61 -23.59 4.86
C ASN A 154 16.73 -23.58 3.60
N GLN A 155 15.59 -22.87 3.64
CA GLN A 155 14.63 -22.85 2.52
C GLN A 155 15.24 -22.35 1.21
N SER A 156 16.16 -21.38 1.27
CA SER A 156 16.84 -20.83 0.09
C SER A 156 17.82 -21.82 -0.53
N GLN A 157 18.55 -22.56 0.31
CA GLN A 157 19.45 -23.64 -0.11
C GLN A 157 18.67 -24.81 -0.72
N ALA A 158 17.59 -25.24 -0.06
CA ALA A 158 16.71 -26.28 -0.58
C ALA A 158 16.08 -25.86 -1.92
N SER A 159 15.70 -24.58 -2.07
CA SER A 159 15.16 -24.06 -3.32
C SER A 159 16.15 -24.19 -4.48
N ARG A 160 17.42 -23.83 -4.26
CA ARG A 160 18.49 -23.95 -5.26
C ARG A 160 18.81 -25.42 -5.57
N LEU A 161 18.87 -26.27 -4.56
CA LEU A 161 19.29 -27.67 -4.72
C LEU A 161 18.23 -28.52 -5.44
N TYR A 162 16.96 -28.34 -5.08
CA TYR A 162 15.87 -29.17 -5.60
C TYR A 162 15.10 -28.50 -6.75
N GLY A 163 15.43 -27.24 -7.10
CA GLY A 163 14.75 -26.49 -8.17
C GLY A 163 13.30 -26.15 -7.84
N VAL A 164 12.94 -26.13 -6.56
CA VAL A 164 11.58 -25.86 -6.09
C VAL A 164 11.54 -24.43 -5.56
N PRO A 165 10.56 -23.59 -5.95
CA PRO A 165 10.50 -22.21 -5.49
C PRO A 165 10.33 -22.13 -3.97
N GLN A 166 11.14 -21.29 -3.31
CA GLN A 166 11.12 -21.09 -1.86
C GLN A 166 9.69 -20.86 -1.29
N PRO A 167 8.82 -20.02 -1.92
CA PRO A 167 7.46 -19.83 -1.43
C PRO A 167 6.64 -21.12 -1.39
N ALA A 168 6.86 -22.05 -2.33
CA ALA A 168 6.13 -23.32 -2.39
C ALA A 168 6.58 -24.27 -1.28
N ILE A 169 7.89 -24.38 -1.03
CA ILE A 169 8.43 -25.14 0.12
C ILE A 169 7.86 -24.59 1.42
N SER A 170 7.90 -23.27 1.59
CA SER A 170 7.40 -22.55 2.75
C SER A 170 5.89 -22.78 2.98
N TYR A 171 5.10 -22.71 1.91
CA TYR A 171 3.66 -23.00 1.95
C TYR A 171 3.37 -24.44 2.38
N GLN A 172 4.08 -25.42 1.83
CA GLN A 172 3.87 -26.83 2.15
C GLN A 172 4.25 -27.15 3.60
N ILE A 173 5.34 -26.56 4.13
CA ILE A 173 5.72 -26.71 5.54
C ILE A 173 4.62 -26.16 6.46
N ARG A 174 4.13 -24.93 6.20
CA ARG A 174 3.04 -24.33 6.98
C ARG A 174 1.76 -25.15 6.92
N LYS A 175 1.39 -25.62 5.72
CA LYS A 175 0.19 -26.45 5.50
C LYS A 175 0.26 -27.76 6.30
N ARG A 176 1.46 -28.30 6.52
CA ARG A 176 1.72 -29.51 7.31
C ARG A 176 1.91 -29.23 8.81
N GLY A 177 1.68 -28.00 9.28
CA GLY A 177 1.82 -27.61 10.69
C GLY A 177 3.26 -27.35 11.15
N GLY A 178 4.22 -27.22 10.23
CA GLY A 178 5.62 -26.99 10.57
C GLY A 178 5.88 -25.57 11.08
N ALA A 179 6.27 -25.46 12.35
CA ALA A 179 6.81 -24.24 12.92
C ALA A 179 8.18 -23.93 12.30
N TYR A 180 8.43 -22.67 11.95
CA TYR A 180 9.72 -22.24 11.43
C TYR A 180 10.80 -22.47 12.49
N LEU A 181 11.82 -23.27 12.17
CA LEU A 181 13.06 -23.29 12.94
C LEU A 181 13.70 -21.89 12.83
N LYS A 182 13.48 -21.05 13.84
CA LYS A 182 14.27 -19.82 14.03
C LYS A 182 15.71 -20.26 14.26
N LYS A 183 16.63 -19.72 13.47
CA LYS A 183 18.06 -19.87 13.71
C LYS A 183 18.34 -19.28 15.11
N SER A 184 18.82 -20.11 16.03
CA SER A 184 19.37 -19.69 17.31
C SER A 184 20.81 -19.22 17.15
#